data_AF-A0A8T0C7V4-F1
#
_entry.id   AF-A0A8T0C7V4-F1
#
_cell.length_a   1.000
_cell.length_b   1.000
_cell.length_c   1.000
_cell.angle_alpha   90.00
_cell.angle_beta   90.00
_cell.angle_gamma   90.00
#
_symmetry.space_group_name_H-M   'P 1'
#
loop_
_entity.id
_entity.type
_entity.pdbx_description
1 polymer ?
#
loop_
_entity_poly.entity_id
_entity_poly.type
_entity_poly.pdbx_seq_one_letter_code
_entity_poly.pdbx_strand_id
1 'polypeptide(L)'
;MNYFVSRHAGAIAWAEQHLSIDHFLTHLVPDMLVAGDKVYGTLPVHLVAQINLRGAEYYHLTLDLPEHLRGQELSAKELERFAARVQLYRVCDPYSFWYQKHLLKIRQTLRTLSQNVQRFCLQSLSVRRLIAFAFAMISLICIAWLGDQSYFLYQQLTNPDTTTAFDNQASIVSLIILLISSALSAYLGFSFVKVRHLNRTHALPRCEALILTASPLGGGYRLTFNARQCELSHPDGAEPLTLTSNLANDIEAITRFKTQHGIRAPFNWQQALRAILAHHPTLRHVVLICSEQLHFSQDGKTPHAELLAELLQHYVDREHCQVEVARGRLDKDSIASYYTEIEHQINRLQALGISERAICIDNTAGQVPASMGACLATLHNQCHIQYFNNQGVTQNYQVTFKQIDA
;
A
#
# COMPACT_ATOMS: atom_id res chain seq x y z
N MET A 1 12.10 28.35 2.86
CA MET A 1 12.12 29.79 2.56
C MET A 1 11.15 30.08 1.43
N ASN A 2 10.56 31.27 1.44
CA ASN A 2 9.59 31.75 0.48
C ASN A 2 10.24 32.86 -0.37
N TYR A 3 10.41 32.60 -1.66
CA TYR A 3 11.03 33.51 -2.62
C TYR A 3 9.97 34.09 -3.54
N PHE A 4 9.94 35.40 -3.72
CA PHE A 4 9.14 36.04 -4.76
C PHE A 4 10.06 36.56 -5.85
N VAL A 5 9.83 36.12 -7.09
CA VAL A 5 10.69 36.44 -8.23
C VAL A 5 9.92 37.30 -9.23
N SER A 6 10.27 38.58 -9.28
CA SER A 6 9.69 39.53 -10.23
C SER A 6 10.58 40.74 -10.41
N ARG A 7 10.52 41.33 -11.60
CA ARG A 7 11.11 42.65 -11.90
C ARG A 7 10.07 43.79 -11.89
N HIS A 8 8.79 43.45 -11.75
CA HIS A 8 7.67 44.38 -11.85
C HIS A 8 7.32 44.95 -10.48
N ALA A 9 7.35 46.28 -10.35
CA ALA A 9 7.22 46.97 -9.08
C ALA A 9 5.85 46.76 -8.45
N GLY A 10 4.78 46.76 -9.25
CA GLY A 10 3.44 46.49 -8.73
C GLY A 10 3.25 45.06 -8.26
N ALA A 11 3.90 44.09 -8.91
CA ALA A 11 3.83 42.69 -8.47
C ALA A 11 4.54 42.47 -7.13
N ILE A 12 5.66 43.16 -6.91
CA ILE A 12 6.38 43.15 -5.63
C ILE A 12 5.50 43.78 -4.55
N ALA A 13 4.97 44.98 -4.78
CA ALA A 13 4.12 45.67 -3.82
C ALA A 13 2.83 44.88 -3.49
N TRP A 14 2.25 44.20 -4.47
CA TRP A 14 1.10 43.31 -4.25
C TRP A 14 1.49 42.11 -3.39
N ALA A 15 2.63 41.48 -3.66
CA ALA A 15 3.10 40.32 -2.91
C ALA A 15 3.45 40.65 -1.46
N GLU A 16 4.04 41.82 -1.19
CA GLU A 16 4.30 42.31 0.18
C GLU A 16 3.01 42.44 1.02
N GLN A 17 1.88 42.72 0.37
CA GLN A 17 0.59 42.89 1.03
C GLN A 17 -0.16 41.56 1.24
N HIS A 18 0.10 40.56 0.41
CA HIS A 18 -0.74 39.34 0.33
C HIS A 18 0.00 38.04 0.66
N LEU A 19 1.34 38.04 0.66
CA LEU A 19 2.16 36.84 0.81
C LEU A 19 3.23 37.05 1.88
N SER A 20 3.53 36.00 2.64
CA SER A 20 4.68 35.98 3.55
C SER A 20 5.93 35.56 2.78
N ILE A 21 6.69 36.54 2.28
CA ILE A 21 7.89 36.34 1.47
C ILE A 21 9.14 36.66 2.30
N ASP A 22 10.10 35.73 2.32
CA ASP A 22 11.37 35.90 3.01
C ASP A 22 12.36 36.70 2.14
N HIS A 23 12.33 36.46 0.82
CA HIS A 23 13.27 37.07 -0.14
C HIS A 23 12.60 37.49 -1.44
N PHE A 24 12.77 38.75 -1.80
CA PHE A 24 12.39 39.28 -3.12
C PHE A 24 13.61 39.27 -4.04
N LEU A 25 13.50 38.59 -5.18
CA LEU A 25 14.57 38.42 -6.15
C LEU A 25 14.13 38.94 -7.52
N THR A 26 15.04 39.60 -8.24
CA THR A 26 14.82 39.95 -9.65
C THR A 26 15.10 38.77 -10.57
N HIS A 27 16.06 37.93 -10.20
CA HIS A 27 16.46 36.72 -10.91
C HIS A 27 16.64 35.57 -9.93
N LEU A 28 16.11 34.41 -10.29
CA LEU A 28 16.27 33.18 -9.53
C LEU A 28 17.50 32.42 -10.05
N VAL A 29 18.38 32.01 -9.14
CA VAL A 29 19.44 31.03 -9.40
C VAL A 29 18.99 29.69 -8.81
N PRO A 30 18.51 28.72 -9.62
CA PRO A 30 17.87 27.51 -9.09
C PRO A 30 18.73 26.68 -8.13
N ASP A 31 20.05 26.78 -8.24
CA ASP A 31 21.02 26.07 -7.39
C ASP A 31 20.96 26.46 -5.90
N MET A 32 20.37 27.62 -5.58
CA MET A 32 20.21 28.08 -4.20
C MET A 32 19.02 27.43 -3.47
N LEU A 33 18.13 26.77 -4.20
CA LEU A 33 16.88 26.23 -3.67
C LEU A 33 17.09 24.86 -3.01
N VAL A 34 16.42 24.66 -1.88
CA VAL A 34 16.38 23.39 -1.16
C VAL A 34 14.96 22.82 -1.19
N ALA A 35 14.83 21.51 -1.02
CA ALA A 35 13.53 20.85 -0.94
C ALA A 35 12.65 21.48 0.16
N GLY A 36 11.40 21.78 -0.17
CA GLY A 36 10.45 22.47 0.71
C GLY A 36 10.44 24.00 0.59
N ASP A 37 11.37 24.60 -0.15
CA ASP A 37 11.28 26.03 -0.49
C ASP A 37 10.07 26.32 -1.41
N LYS A 38 9.53 27.54 -1.32
CA LYS A 38 8.41 28.00 -2.14
C LYS A 38 8.84 29.17 -3.00
N VAL A 39 8.56 29.11 -4.29
CA VAL A 39 8.92 30.14 -5.25
C VAL A 39 7.66 30.68 -5.92
N TYR A 40 7.46 31.99 -5.83
CA TYR A 40 6.29 32.71 -6.32
C TYR A 40 6.69 33.63 -7.48
N GLY A 41 5.84 33.75 -8.50
CA GLY A 41 6.03 34.72 -9.58
C GLY A 41 5.71 34.15 -10.95
N THR A 42 6.08 34.86 -12.01
CA THR A 42 5.85 34.46 -13.41
C THR A 42 7.19 34.07 -14.03
N LEU A 43 7.52 32.76 -14.01
CA LEU A 43 8.82 32.25 -14.43
C LEU A 43 8.74 31.45 -15.73
N PRO A 44 9.78 31.50 -16.59
CA PRO A 44 9.95 30.59 -17.72
C PRO A 44 9.82 29.11 -17.33
N VAL A 45 9.15 28.33 -18.17
CA VAL A 45 8.84 26.90 -17.91
C VAL A 45 10.07 26.04 -17.58
N HIS A 46 11.23 26.33 -18.18
CA HIS A 46 12.47 25.60 -17.90
C HIS A 46 13.02 25.86 -16.49
N LEU A 47 12.82 27.06 -15.93
CA LEU A 47 13.19 27.35 -14.54
C LEU A 47 12.22 26.67 -13.58
N VAL A 48 10.92 26.65 -13.90
CA VAL A 48 9.93 25.92 -13.11
C VAL A 48 10.27 24.44 -13.02
N ALA A 49 10.70 23.82 -14.13
CA ALA A 49 11.16 22.44 -14.12
C ALA A 49 12.35 22.23 -13.16
N GLN A 50 13.33 23.14 -13.16
CA GLN A 50 14.48 23.07 -12.25
C GLN A 50 14.11 23.27 -10.76
N ILE A 51 13.13 24.15 -10.48
CA ILE A 51 12.57 24.32 -9.14
C ILE A 51 11.95 23.01 -8.66
N ASN A 52 11.08 22.41 -9.48
CA ASN A 52 10.40 21.17 -9.13
C ASN A 52 11.37 19.99 -8.99
N LEU A 53 12.42 19.92 -9.82
CA LEU A 53 13.45 18.88 -9.73
C LEU A 53 14.22 18.92 -8.39
N ARG A 54 14.34 20.10 -7.78
CA ARG A 54 14.98 20.28 -6.47
C ARG A 54 14.05 20.03 -5.29
N GLY A 55 12.78 19.68 -5.55
CA GLY A 55 11.78 19.47 -4.51
C GLY A 55 11.23 20.76 -3.91
N ALA A 56 11.44 21.90 -4.57
CA ALA A 56 10.81 23.17 -4.23
C ALA A 56 9.45 23.30 -4.94
N GLU A 57 8.54 24.05 -4.33
CA GLU A 57 7.18 24.30 -4.82
C GLU A 57 7.14 25.59 -5.63
N TYR A 58 6.48 25.56 -6.79
CA TYR A 58 6.33 26.74 -7.63
C TYR A 58 4.88 27.21 -7.67
N TYR A 59 4.69 28.50 -7.40
CA TYR A 59 3.41 29.20 -7.41
C TYR A 59 3.42 30.28 -8.50
N HIS A 60 2.63 30.08 -9.54
CA HIS A 60 2.50 31.02 -10.65
C HIS A 60 1.58 32.18 -10.27
N LEU A 61 2.01 33.42 -10.56
CA LEU A 61 1.15 34.60 -10.45
C LEU A 61 0.27 34.72 -11.70
N THR A 62 -1.03 34.58 -11.51
CA THR A 62 -2.06 34.63 -12.56
C THR A 62 -2.94 35.86 -12.38
N LEU A 63 -3.29 36.51 -13.49
CA LEU A 63 -4.13 37.72 -13.56
C LEU A 63 -5.19 37.51 -14.66
N ASP A 64 -6.40 38.03 -14.46
CA ASP A 64 -7.45 38.00 -15.49
C ASP A 64 -7.39 39.30 -16.32
N LEU A 65 -6.34 39.41 -17.14
CA LEU A 65 -5.99 40.65 -17.83
C LEU A 65 -6.56 40.74 -19.27
N PRO A 66 -7.24 41.85 -19.64
CA PRO A 66 -7.63 42.13 -21.01
C PRO A 66 -6.42 42.20 -21.97
N GLU A 67 -6.62 41.81 -23.23
CA GLU A 67 -5.54 41.75 -24.23
C GLU A 67 -4.78 43.07 -24.39
N HIS A 68 -5.49 44.20 -24.42
CA HIS A 68 -4.91 45.54 -24.60
C HIS A 68 -4.02 46.01 -23.44
N LEU A 69 -4.11 45.37 -22.26
CA LEU A 69 -3.31 45.70 -21.08
C LEU A 69 -2.11 44.76 -20.89
N ARG A 70 -1.98 43.70 -21.70
CA ARG A 70 -0.84 42.77 -21.63
C ARG A 70 0.46 43.51 -21.95
N GLY A 71 1.49 43.27 -21.14
CA GLY A 71 2.82 43.87 -21.30
C GLY A 71 2.96 45.29 -20.76
N GLN A 72 1.92 45.87 -20.16
CA GLN A 72 2.00 47.14 -19.45
C GLN A 72 2.40 46.92 -17.99
N GLU A 73 3.11 47.88 -17.39
CA GLU A 73 3.42 47.86 -15.95
C GLU A 73 2.14 48.19 -15.17
N LEU A 74 1.73 47.29 -14.28
CA LEU A 74 0.52 47.44 -13.46
C LEU A 74 0.91 47.77 -12.02
N SER A 75 0.14 48.63 -11.36
CA SER A 75 0.24 48.90 -9.92
C SER A 75 -0.41 47.80 -9.08
N ALA A 76 -0.10 47.73 -7.78
CA ALA A 76 -0.70 46.76 -6.85
C ALA A 76 -2.24 46.83 -6.82
N LYS A 77 -2.81 48.05 -6.87
CA LYS A 77 -4.27 48.26 -6.93
C LYS A 77 -4.89 47.74 -8.23
N GLU A 78 -4.15 47.84 -9.34
CA GLU A 78 -4.60 47.29 -10.62
C GLU A 78 -4.51 45.76 -10.61
N LEU A 79 -3.49 45.18 -9.99
CA LEU A 79 -3.39 43.72 -9.80
C LEU A 79 -4.57 43.17 -8.98
N GLU A 80 -4.97 43.86 -7.92
CA GLU A 80 -6.19 43.53 -7.17
C GLU A 80 -7.44 43.61 -8.06
N ARG A 81 -7.58 44.69 -8.83
CA ARG A 81 -8.70 44.89 -9.77
C ARG A 81 -8.79 43.76 -10.81
N PHE A 82 -7.66 43.19 -11.21
CA PHE A 82 -7.58 42.10 -12.19
C PHE A 82 -7.44 40.70 -11.54
N ALA A 83 -7.90 40.54 -10.30
CA ALA A 83 -8.00 39.26 -9.60
C ALA A 83 -6.67 38.49 -9.54
N ALA A 84 -5.58 39.20 -9.22
CA ALA A 84 -4.28 38.60 -9.02
C ALA A 84 -4.32 37.49 -7.97
N ARG A 85 -3.80 36.31 -8.34
CA ARG A 85 -3.78 35.12 -7.49
C ARG A 85 -2.54 34.29 -7.77
N VAL A 86 -2.11 33.53 -6.77
CA VAL A 86 -1.03 32.56 -6.90
C VAL A 86 -1.57 31.14 -6.95
N GLN A 87 -1.11 30.32 -7.89
CA GLN A 87 -1.57 28.95 -8.09
C GLN A 87 -0.39 28.00 -8.18
N LEU A 88 -0.49 26.82 -7.55
CA LEU A 88 0.56 25.82 -7.60
C LEU A 88 0.65 25.21 -9.01
N TYR A 89 1.83 25.26 -9.61
CA TYR A 89 2.12 24.57 -10.87
C TYR A 89 3.31 23.63 -10.71
N ARG A 90 3.22 22.48 -11.39
CA ARG A 90 4.29 21.50 -11.49
C ARG A 90 4.60 21.22 -12.95
N VAL A 91 5.85 21.43 -13.32
CA VAL A 91 6.36 21.08 -14.65
C VAL A 91 7.16 19.80 -14.53
N CYS A 92 6.82 18.82 -15.36
CA CYS A 92 7.53 17.56 -15.48
C CYS A 92 8.23 17.54 -16.84
N ASP A 93 9.56 17.54 -16.87
CA ASP A 93 10.29 17.23 -18.10
C ASP A 93 10.19 15.70 -18.33
N PRO A 94 9.63 15.24 -19.47
CA PRO A 94 9.48 13.82 -19.78
C PRO A 94 10.80 13.02 -19.73
N TYR A 95 11.95 13.66 -20.01
CA TYR A 95 13.27 13.00 -19.91
C TYR A 95 13.74 12.85 -18.46
N SER A 96 13.47 13.83 -17.61
CA SER A 96 13.85 13.79 -16.18
C SER A 96 13.00 12.78 -15.38
N PHE A 97 11.74 12.60 -15.76
CA PHE A 97 10.82 11.64 -15.15
C PHE A 97 11.29 10.19 -15.39
N TRP A 98 11.84 9.90 -16.58
CA TRP A 98 12.38 8.58 -16.90
C TRP A 98 13.61 8.25 -16.04
N TYR A 99 14.52 9.19 -15.86
CA TYR A 99 15.74 9.01 -15.06
C TYR A 99 15.44 8.88 -13.56
N GLN A 100 14.56 9.72 -13.00
CA GLN A 100 14.13 9.61 -11.60
C GLN A 100 13.36 8.30 -11.34
N LYS A 101 12.50 7.87 -12.26
CA LYS A 101 11.81 6.57 -12.18
C LYS A 101 12.80 5.42 -12.18
N HIS A 102 13.87 5.48 -12.99
CA HIS A 102 14.88 4.43 -13.05
C HIS A 102 15.73 4.37 -11.77
N LEU A 103 16.11 5.52 -11.19
CA LEU A 103 16.85 5.59 -9.93
C LEU A 103 16.00 5.17 -8.72
N LEU A 104 14.72 5.54 -8.68
CA LEU A 104 13.77 5.06 -7.67
C LEU A 104 13.55 3.56 -7.78
N LYS A 105 13.45 3.03 -9.01
CA LYS A 105 13.35 1.59 -9.26
C LYS A 105 14.61 0.87 -8.80
N ILE A 106 15.81 1.38 -9.10
CA ILE A 106 17.09 0.80 -8.62
C ILE A 106 17.18 0.84 -7.09
N ARG A 107 16.84 1.97 -6.44
CA ARG A 107 16.82 2.07 -4.98
C ARG A 107 15.82 1.11 -4.33
N GLN A 108 14.62 0.97 -4.91
CA GLN A 108 13.64 -0.01 -4.46
C GLN A 108 14.15 -1.44 -4.65
N THR A 109 14.74 -1.78 -5.80
CA THR A 109 15.33 -3.09 -6.04
C THR A 109 16.46 -3.40 -5.07
N LEU A 110 17.32 -2.44 -4.76
CA LEU A 110 18.42 -2.62 -3.79
C LEU A 110 17.90 -2.77 -2.35
N ARG A 111 16.85 -2.03 -1.97
CA ARG A 111 16.19 -2.20 -0.67
C ARG A 111 15.49 -3.54 -0.55
N THR A 112 14.76 -3.99 -1.58
CA THR A 112 14.12 -5.31 -1.57
C THR A 112 15.15 -6.42 -1.58
N LEU A 113 16.27 -6.27 -2.31
CA LEU A 113 17.37 -7.22 -2.27
C LEU A 113 17.98 -7.31 -0.87
N SER A 114 18.27 -6.17 -0.23
CA SER A 114 18.78 -6.13 1.14
C SER A 114 17.80 -6.74 2.15
N GLN A 115 16.51 -6.42 2.06
CA GLN A 115 15.48 -6.99 2.93
C GLN A 115 15.27 -8.48 2.68
N ASN A 116 15.38 -8.95 1.44
CA ASN A 116 15.30 -10.37 1.09
C ASN A 116 16.54 -11.13 1.57
N VAL A 117 17.73 -10.55 1.46
CA VAL A 117 18.97 -11.11 2.02
C VAL A 117 18.90 -11.13 3.54
N GLN A 118 18.42 -10.06 4.16
CA GLN A 118 18.24 -10.00 5.61
C GLN A 118 17.18 -11.02 6.06
N ARG A 119 16.06 -11.17 5.35
CA ARG A 119 15.03 -12.21 5.60
C ARG A 119 15.56 -13.61 5.34
N PHE A 120 16.46 -13.81 4.37
CA PHE A 120 17.12 -15.08 4.09
C PHE A 120 18.13 -15.45 5.19
N CYS A 121 18.92 -14.49 5.66
CA CYS A 121 19.84 -14.66 6.80
C CYS A 121 19.11 -14.80 8.14
N LEU A 122 17.96 -14.14 8.31
CA LEU A 122 17.10 -14.23 9.49
C LEU A 122 16.08 -15.39 9.43
N GLN A 123 15.91 -16.05 8.28
CA GLN A 123 15.20 -17.32 8.24
C GLN A 123 16.04 -18.30 9.03
N SER A 124 15.60 -18.61 10.25
CA SER A 124 16.23 -19.59 11.13
C SER A 124 16.60 -20.83 10.30
N LEU A 125 17.90 -21.01 10.05
CA LEU A 125 18.45 -22.26 9.55
C LEU A 125 18.08 -23.30 10.60
N SER A 126 16.97 -23.98 10.39
CA SER A 126 16.48 -24.95 11.36
C SER A 126 17.50 -26.08 11.43
N VAL A 127 17.80 -26.56 12.63
CA VAL A 127 18.73 -27.68 12.87
C VAL A 127 18.42 -28.84 11.93
N ARG A 128 17.14 -29.09 11.65
CA ARG A 128 16.67 -30.10 10.69
C ARG A 128 17.20 -29.90 9.26
N ARG A 129 17.26 -28.66 8.74
CA ARG A 129 17.78 -28.34 7.40
C ARG A 129 19.29 -28.57 7.32
N LEU A 130 20.02 -28.20 8.37
CA LEU A 130 21.47 -28.38 8.43
C LEU A 130 21.84 -29.88 8.49
N ILE A 131 21.06 -30.68 9.23
CA ILE A 131 21.21 -32.14 9.29
C ILE A 131 20.90 -32.79 7.92
N ALA A 132 19.83 -32.38 7.25
CA ALA A 132 19.51 -32.90 5.91
C ALA A 132 20.64 -32.62 4.90
N PHE A 133 21.18 -31.39 4.92
CA PHE A 133 22.32 -31.01 4.09
C PHE A 133 23.57 -31.85 4.40
N ALA A 134 23.88 -32.08 5.67
CA ALA A 134 25.02 -32.92 6.06
C ALA A 134 24.89 -34.36 5.53
N PHE A 135 23.70 -34.97 5.62
CA PHE A 135 23.46 -36.30 5.05
C PHE A 135 23.56 -36.32 3.52
N ALA A 136 23.08 -35.30 2.83
CA ALA A 136 23.25 -35.17 1.38
C ALA A 136 24.74 -35.09 0.98
N MET A 137 25.55 -34.36 1.76
CA MET A 137 27.00 -34.29 1.55
C MET A 137 27.69 -35.63 1.79
N ILE A 138 27.29 -36.37 2.84
CA ILE A 138 27.78 -37.72 3.10
C ILE A 138 27.44 -38.66 1.93
N SER A 139 26.20 -38.62 1.43
CA SER A 139 25.81 -39.39 0.23
C SER A 139 26.70 -39.05 -0.97
N LEU A 140 27.00 -37.77 -1.20
CA LEU A 140 27.84 -37.34 -2.31
C LEU A 140 29.27 -37.87 -2.20
N ILE A 141 29.86 -37.85 -0.99
CA ILE A 141 31.19 -38.42 -0.72
C ILE A 141 31.21 -39.93 -0.99
N CYS A 142 30.18 -40.65 -0.52
CA CYS A 142 30.08 -42.10 -0.77
C CYS A 142 29.92 -42.42 -2.27
N ILE A 143 29.15 -41.63 -3.02
CA ILE A 143 29.01 -41.79 -4.47
C ILE A 143 30.36 -41.57 -5.17
N ALA A 144 31.08 -40.50 -4.84
CA ALA A 144 32.38 -40.21 -5.43
C ALA A 144 33.37 -41.36 -5.18
N TRP A 145 33.45 -41.85 -3.94
CA TRP A 145 34.34 -42.94 -3.57
C TRP A 145 33.95 -44.28 -4.23
N LEU A 146 32.65 -44.61 -4.31
CA LEU A 146 32.17 -45.80 -5.02
C LEU A 146 32.45 -45.70 -6.54
N GLY A 147 32.41 -44.50 -7.10
CA GLY A 147 32.85 -44.23 -8.47
C GLY A 147 34.30 -44.66 -8.70
N ASP A 148 35.21 -44.26 -7.80
CA ASP A 148 36.61 -44.66 -7.87
C ASP A 148 36.80 -46.17 -7.72
N GLN A 149 36.06 -46.83 -6.80
CA GLN A 149 36.11 -48.28 -6.66
C GLN A 149 35.58 -49.04 -7.88
N SER A 150 34.55 -48.50 -8.55
CA SER A 150 34.01 -49.11 -9.77
C SER A 150 35.06 -49.14 -10.89
N TYR A 151 35.93 -48.13 -10.96
CA TYR A 151 37.05 -48.08 -11.89
C TYR A 151 38.10 -49.16 -11.59
N PHE A 152 38.49 -49.33 -10.32
CA PHE A 152 39.44 -50.38 -9.93
C PHE A 152 38.90 -51.79 -10.18
N LEU A 153 37.61 -52.02 -9.90
CA LEU A 153 36.96 -53.30 -10.21
C LEU A 153 36.99 -53.58 -11.72
N TYR A 154 36.71 -52.57 -12.55
CA TYR A 154 36.79 -52.70 -14.01
C TYR A 154 38.21 -53.04 -14.49
N GLN A 155 39.23 -52.36 -13.95
CA GLN A 155 40.62 -52.65 -14.29
C GLN A 155 41.02 -54.09 -13.92
N GLN A 156 40.61 -54.56 -12.75
CA GLN A 156 40.90 -55.92 -12.29
C GLN A 156 40.22 -56.98 -13.16
N LEU A 157 38.98 -56.73 -13.61
CA LEU A 157 38.24 -57.62 -14.51
C LEU A 157 38.82 -57.65 -15.94
N THR A 158 39.40 -56.55 -16.41
CA THR A 158 39.95 -56.43 -17.76
C THR A 158 41.43 -56.83 -17.86
N ASN A 159 42.22 -56.59 -16.82
CA ASN A 159 43.63 -56.94 -16.72
C ASN A 159 43.90 -57.60 -15.36
N PRO A 160 43.84 -58.94 -15.25
CA PRO A 160 43.99 -59.66 -13.99
C PRO A 160 45.37 -59.54 -13.33
N ASP A 161 46.39 -59.07 -14.06
CA ASP A 161 47.75 -58.84 -13.54
C ASP A 161 47.93 -57.45 -12.86
N THR A 162 46.87 -56.66 -12.72
CA THR A 162 46.92 -55.33 -12.09
C THR A 162 47.05 -55.42 -10.56
N THR A 163 47.92 -54.59 -9.96
CA THR A 163 48.18 -54.57 -8.50
C THR A 163 47.21 -53.67 -7.72
N THR A 164 46.33 -52.93 -8.41
CA THR A 164 45.32 -52.07 -7.79
C THR A 164 44.14 -52.91 -7.33
N ALA A 165 43.96 -53.05 -6.02
CA ALA A 165 42.92 -53.88 -5.44
C ALA A 165 41.61 -53.11 -5.23
N PHE A 166 40.50 -53.67 -5.70
CA PHE A 166 39.16 -53.29 -5.29
C PHE A 166 38.96 -53.55 -3.80
N ASP A 167 38.57 -52.53 -3.03
CA ASP A 167 38.28 -52.68 -1.60
C ASP A 167 36.81 -53.06 -1.40
N ASN A 168 36.57 -54.38 -1.29
CA ASN A 168 35.23 -54.93 -1.11
C ASN A 168 34.59 -54.49 0.22
N GLN A 169 35.37 -54.43 1.30
CA GLN A 169 34.83 -54.10 2.62
C GLN A 169 34.40 -52.63 2.68
N ALA A 170 35.27 -51.73 2.24
CA ALA A 170 34.95 -50.31 2.21
C ALA A 170 33.83 -49.99 1.20
N SER A 171 33.68 -50.79 0.13
CA SER A 171 32.58 -50.66 -0.84
C SER A 171 31.22 -51.03 -0.26
N ILE A 172 31.14 -52.12 0.49
CA ILE A 172 29.91 -52.52 1.16
C ILE A 172 29.52 -51.46 2.21
N VAL A 173 30.49 -50.98 3.01
CA VAL A 173 30.25 -49.95 4.02
C VAL A 173 29.78 -48.63 3.38
N SER A 174 30.43 -48.19 2.31
CA SER A 174 30.08 -46.95 1.61
C SER A 174 28.70 -47.03 0.96
N LEU A 175 28.31 -48.20 0.44
CA LEU A 175 26.96 -48.43 -0.11
C LEU A 175 25.89 -48.36 1.00
N ILE A 176 26.14 -48.97 2.16
CA ILE A 176 25.22 -48.91 3.31
C ILE A 176 25.06 -47.47 3.79
N ILE A 177 26.18 -46.73 3.95
CA ILE A 177 26.15 -45.33 4.36
C ILE A 177 25.36 -44.51 3.33
N LEU A 178 25.61 -44.69 2.03
CA LEU A 178 24.90 -44.00 0.97
C LEU A 178 23.39 -44.22 1.04
N LEU A 179 22.93 -45.46 1.24
CA LEU A 179 21.51 -45.78 1.33
C LEU A 179 20.88 -45.11 2.56
N ILE A 180 21.53 -45.20 3.72
CA ILE A 180 21.04 -44.60 4.97
C ILE A 180 21.02 -43.07 4.88
N SER A 181 22.11 -42.45 4.43
CA SER A 181 22.20 -40.99 4.32
C SER A 181 21.26 -40.44 3.25
N SER A 182 21.05 -41.16 2.15
CA SER A 182 20.07 -40.75 1.12
C SER A 182 18.64 -40.90 1.62
N ALA A 183 18.31 -41.98 2.33
CA ALA A 183 17.00 -42.17 2.95
C ALA A 183 16.72 -41.12 4.03
N LEU A 184 17.70 -40.79 4.88
CA LEU A 184 17.58 -39.75 5.90
C LEU A 184 17.50 -38.35 5.28
N SER A 185 18.33 -38.05 4.29
CA SER A 185 18.26 -36.81 3.52
C SER A 185 16.90 -36.67 2.85
N ALA A 186 16.35 -37.73 2.28
CA ALA A 186 15.02 -37.76 1.70
C ALA A 186 13.92 -37.60 2.76
N TYR A 187 13.97 -38.34 3.88
CA TYR A 187 12.99 -38.24 4.97
C TYR A 187 12.95 -36.85 5.61
N LEU A 188 14.12 -36.28 5.87
CA LEU A 188 14.24 -34.90 6.34
C LEU A 188 13.91 -33.90 5.22
N GLY A 189 14.18 -34.30 3.97
CA GLY A 189 13.99 -33.67 2.66
C GLY A 189 12.57 -33.63 2.10
N PHE A 190 11.65 -34.47 2.60
CA PHE A 190 10.28 -34.57 2.09
C PHE A 190 9.29 -33.75 2.91
N SER A 191 9.71 -33.10 4.00
CA SER A 191 8.89 -32.06 4.66
C SER A 191 8.88 -30.72 3.90
N PHE A 192 9.03 -30.74 2.59
CA PHE A 192 9.53 -29.59 1.84
C PHE A 192 8.41 -28.69 1.32
N VAL A 193 8.51 -27.44 1.75
CA VAL A 193 7.63 -26.31 1.52
C VAL A 193 6.36 -26.33 2.36
N LYS A 194 6.48 -25.79 3.58
CA LYS A 194 5.33 -25.17 4.25
C LYS A 194 4.86 -24.02 3.37
N VAL A 195 3.79 -24.25 2.62
CA VAL A 195 3.16 -23.20 1.82
C VAL A 195 2.26 -22.41 2.75
N ARG A 196 2.37 -21.08 2.65
CA ARG A 196 1.43 -20.19 3.31
C ARG A 196 0.09 -20.32 2.59
N HIS A 197 -0.94 -20.62 3.36
CA HIS A 197 -2.27 -20.88 2.86
C HIS A 197 -3.25 -20.01 3.64
N LEU A 198 -4.22 -19.41 2.96
CA LEU A 198 -5.31 -18.68 3.61
C LEU A 198 -6.36 -19.69 4.06
N ASN A 199 -6.44 -19.93 5.37
CA ASN A 199 -7.46 -20.80 5.93
C ASN A 199 -8.66 -19.99 6.39
N ARG A 200 -9.86 -20.48 6.10
CA ARG A 200 -11.09 -19.86 6.59
C ARG A 200 -11.21 -20.12 8.09
N THR A 201 -11.55 -19.08 8.85
CA THR A 201 -11.82 -19.18 10.29
C THR A 201 -13.27 -18.83 10.61
N HIS A 202 -13.81 -19.49 11.62
CA HIS A 202 -15.16 -19.22 12.11
C HIS A 202 -15.21 -18.02 13.07
N ALA A 203 -14.12 -17.78 13.81
CA ALA A 203 -13.98 -16.64 14.70
C ALA A 203 -13.13 -15.56 14.05
N LEU A 204 -13.62 -14.32 14.10
CA LEU A 204 -12.86 -13.11 13.78
C LEU A 204 -12.30 -12.53 15.08
N PRO A 205 -10.97 -12.52 15.29
CA PRO A 205 -10.42 -11.82 16.44
C PRO A 205 -10.73 -10.32 16.31
N ARG A 206 -11.03 -9.69 17.45
CA ARG A 206 -11.13 -8.24 17.51
C ARG A 206 -9.76 -7.64 17.23
N CYS A 207 -9.70 -6.76 16.24
CA CYS A 207 -8.47 -6.16 15.75
C CYS A 207 -8.34 -4.71 16.27
N GLU A 208 -7.12 -4.23 16.36
CA GLU A 208 -6.79 -2.86 16.75
C GLU A 208 -6.70 -1.93 15.54
N ALA A 209 -6.44 -2.46 14.35
CA ALA A 209 -6.42 -1.68 13.13
C ALA A 209 -7.21 -2.34 11.99
N LEU A 210 -7.87 -1.51 11.19
CA LEU A 210 -8.67 -1.92 10.05
C LEU A 210 -8.23 -1.18 8.79
N ILE A 211 -7.84 -1.91 7.74
CA ILE A 211 -7.56 -1.37 6.42
C ILE A 211 -8.79 -1.63 5.55
N LEU A 212 -9.45 -0.57 5.09
CA LEU A 212 -10.69 -0.63 4.34
C LEU A 212 -10.45 -0.25 2.87
N THR A 213 -10.96 -1.08 1.97
CA THR A 213 -11.19 -0.68 0.58
C THR A 213 -12.59 -0.10 0.45
N ALA A 214 -12.78 0.88 -0.44
CA ALA A 214 -14.10 1.46 -0.68
C ALA A 214 -14.31 1.82 -2.16
N SER A 215 -15.57 1.74 -2.58
CA SER A 215 -16.04 2.26 -3.86
C SER A 215 -16.70 3.63 -3.68
N PRO A 216 -16.79 4.48 -4.71
CA PRO A 216 -17.50 5.75 -4.60
C PRO A 216 -18.95 5.53 -4.13
N LEU A 217 -19.49 6.48 -3.35
CA LEU A 217 -20.92 6.49 -3.01
C LEU A 217 -21.75 6.40 -4.29
N GLY A 218 -22.56 5.35 -4.39
CA GLY A 218 -23.39 5.06 -5.55
C GLY A 218 -24.87 5.20 -5.25
N GLY A 219 -25.71 5.08 -6.26
CA GLY A 219 -27.16 4.93 -6.08
C GLY A 219 -27.86 6.18 -5.56
N GLY A 220 -27.39 7.39 -5.88
CA GLY A 220 -28.11 8.65 -5.61
C GLY A 220 -28.14 9.10 -4.14
N TYR A 221 -27.61 8.31 -3.21
CA TYR A 221 -27.54 8.68 -1.80
C TYR A 221 -26.66 9.90 -1.57
N ARG A 222 -27.02 10.70 -0.57
CA ARG A 222 -26.26 11.88 -0.13
C ARG A 222 -26.13 11.87 1.39
N LEU A 223 -24.98 12.32 1.88
CA LEU A 223 -24.71 12.47 3.30
C LEU A 223 -24.48 13.93 3.64
N THR A 224 -25.07 14.39 4.75
CA THR A 224 -24.88 15.73 5.29
C THR A 224 -24.50 15.65 6.76
N PHE A 225 -23.52 16.46 7.16
CA PHE A 225 -23.01 16.52 8.53
C PHE A 225 -23.32 17.90 9.13
N ASN A 226 -24.08 17.92 10.23
CA ASN A 226 -24.48 19.15 10.93
C ASN A 226 -24.09 19.07 12.41
N ALA A 227 -23.06 19.81 12.83
CA ALA A 227 -22.55 20.00 14.21
C ALA A 227 -22.18 18.71 15.00
N ARG A 228 -23.05 17.69 15.06
CA ARG A 228 -22.83 16.31 15.54
C ARG A 228 -23.75 15.26 14.90
N GLN A 229 -24.66 15.65 14.01
CA GLN A 229 -25.63 14.75 13.38
C GLN A 229 -25.19 14.41 11.96
N CYS A 230 -25.38 13.16 11.57
CA CYS A 230 -25.19 12.68 10.21
C CYS A 230 -26.55 12.28 9.65
N GLU A 231 -26.90 12.82 8.48
CA GLU A 231 -28.15 12.55 7.80
C GLU A 231 -27.90 11.89 6.44
N LEU A 232 -28.63 10.82 6.17
CA LEU A 232 -28.65 10.11 4.90
C LEU A 232 -29.92 10.49 4.14
N SER A 233 -29.77 11.01 2.93
CA SER A 233 -30.89 11.35 2.05
C SER A 233 -30.77 10.64 0.70
N HIS A 234 -31.89 10.54 -0.02
CA HIS A 234 -31.97 9.99 -1.36
C HIS A 234 -33.05 10.74 -2.15
N PRO A 235 -32.89 11.00 -3.46
CA PRO A 235 -33.87 11.73 -4.28
C PRO A 235 -35.29 11.14 -4.24
N ASP A 236 -35.39 9.81 -4.22
CA ASP A 236 -36.67 9.08 -4.13
C ASP A 236 -37.25 9.05 -2.69
N GLY A 237 -36.51 9.53 -1.69
CA GLY A 237 -36.94 9.59 -0.30
C GLY A 237 -37.53 10.96 0.05
N ALA A 238 -38.72 10.97 0.65
CA ALA A 238 -39.40 12.22 1.03
C ALA A 238 -38.74 12.94 2.23
N GLU A 239 -38.11 12.19 3.15
CA GLU A 239 -37.44 12.72 4.35
C GLU A 239 -36.06 12.06 4.54
N PRO A 240 -35.06 12.78 5.08
CA PRO A 240 -33.74 12.21 5.38
C PRO A 240 -33.77 11.30 6.62
N LEU A 241 -32.93 10.26 6.63
CA LEU A 241 -32.67 9.41 7.79
C LEU A 241 -31.56 10.01 8.66
N THR A 242 -31.86 10.41 9.89
CA THR A 242 -30.86 10.81 10.89
C THR A 242 -30.20 9.59 11.52
N LEU A 243 -28.87 9.51 11.46
CA LEU A 243 -28.08 8.45 12.07
C LEU A 243 -27.86 8.74 13.57
N THR A 244 -28.00 7.70 14.39
CA THR A 244 -28.02 7.76 15.86
C THR A 244 -26.65 7.59 16.51
N SER A 245 -25.59 7.41 15.71
CA SER A 245 -24.24 7.00 16.14
C SER A 245 -24.20 5.61 16.78
N ASN A 246 -25.32 4.87 16.79
CA ASN A 246 -25.35 3.47 17.17
C ASN A 246 -25.23 2.63 15.91
N LEU A 247 -24.02 2.10 15.68
CA LEU A 247 -23.65 1.42 14.45
C LEU A 247 -24.60 0.26 14.08
N ALA A 248 -25.02 -0.55 15.05
CA ALA A 248 -25.92 -1.68 14.79
C ALA A 248 -27.33 -1.21 14.40
N ASN A 249 -27.88 -0.25 15.14
CA ASN A 249 -29.21 0.32 14.87
C ASN A 249 -29.23 1.05 13.52
N ASP A 250 -28.18 1.81 13.21
CA ASP A 250 -28.11 2.61 11.99
C ASP A 250 -27.91 1.74 10.75
N ILE A 251 -27.16 0.63 10.84
CA ILE A 251 -27.08 -0.37 9.77
C ILE A 251 -28.48 -0.93 9.46
N GLU A 252 -29.29 -1.25 10.48
CA GLU A 252 -30.67 -1.73 10.27
C GLU A 252 -31.58 -0.61 9.73
N ALA A 253 -31.45 0.62 10.25
CA ALA A 253 -32.22 1.77 9.81
C ALA A 253 -31.98 2.10 8.34
N ILE A 254 -30.73 2.02 7.85
CA ILE A 254 -30.39 2.20 6.43
C ILE A 254 -31.09 1.13 5.56
N THR A 255 -31.14 -0.12 6.01
CA THR A 255 -31.86 -1.19 5.29
C THR A 255 -33.37 -0.94 5.26
N ARG A 256 -33.95 -0.45 6.37
CA ARG A 256 -35.37 -0.08 6.42
C ARG A 256 -35.68 1.13 5.55
N PHE A 257 -34.86 2.17 5.58
CA PHE A 257 -34.97 3.37 4.76
C PHE A 257 -35.07 3.04 3.27
N LYS A 258 -34.16 2.19 2.78
CA LYS A 258 -34.21 1.69 1.40
C LYS A 258 -35.56 1.02 1.08
N THR A 259 -36.00 0.11 1.94
CA THR A 259 -37.23 -0.68 1.72
C THR A 259 -38.48 0.21 1.76
N GLN A 260 -38.57 1.13 2.72
CA GLN A 260 -39.70 2.03 2.91
C GLN A 260 -39.88 3.00 1.74
N HIS A 261 -38.78 3.50 1.17
CA HIS A 261 -38.80 4.45 0.05
C HIS A 261 -38.71 3.78 -1.33
N GLY A 262 -38.78 2.44 -1.40
CA GLY A 262 -38.73 1.72 -2.67
C GLY A 262 -37.42 1.90 -3.46
N ILE A 263 -36.33 2.26 -2.79
CA ILE A 263 -35.06 2.59 -3.46
C ILE A 263 -34.43 1.31 -3.99
N ARG A 264 -34.18 1.27 -5.30
CA ARG A 264 -33.64 0.06 -5.96
C ARG A 264 -32.17 -0.19 -5.57
N ALA A 265 -31.34 0.84 -5.60
CA ALA A 265 -29.91 0.72 -5.33
C ALA A 265 -29.62 0.61 -3.82
N PRO A 266 -28.75 -0.31 -3.38
CA PRO A 266 -28.34 -0.36 -1.97
C PRO A 266 -27.37 0.79 -1.64
N PHE A 267 -27.38 1.23 -0.38
CA PHE A 267 -26.33 2.10 0.16
C PHE A 267 -25.04 1.29 0.32
N ASN A 268 -24.09 1.46 -0.59
CA ASN A 268 -22.91 0.60 -0.68
C ASN A 268 -21.94 0.76 0.51
N TRP A 269 -21.90 1.91 1.17
CA TRP A 269 -21.07 2.13 2.36
C TRP A 269 -21.59 1.47 3.63
N GLN A 270 -22.77 0.84 3.59
CA GLN A 270 -23.25 -0.01 4.70
C GLN A 270 -22.26 -1.15 5.02
N GLN A 271 -21.48 -1.61 4.03
CA GLN A 271 -20.46 -2.64 4.24
C GLN A 271 -19.27 -2.14 5.07
N ALA A 272 -18.84 -0.88 4.87
CA ALA A 272 -17.78 -0.28 5.69
C ALA A 272 -18.24 -0.13 7.16
N LEU A 273 -19.52 0.18 7.39
CA LEU A 273 -20.10 0.21 8.73
C LEU A 273 -20.08 -1.18 9.39
N ARG A 274 -20.43 -2.25 8.65
CA ARG A 274 -20.34 -3.64 9.15
C ARG A 274 -18.92 -4.05 9.49
N ALA A 275 -17.95 -3.61 8.69
CA ALA A 275 -16.54 -3.87 8.92
C ALA A 275 -16.05 -3.28 10.24
N ILE A 276 -16.45 -2.04 10.55
CA ILE A 276 -16.16 -1.42 11.86
C ILE A 276 -16.88 -2.14 12.99
N LEU A 277 -18.14 -2.52 12.79
CA LEU A 277 -18.97 -3.16 13.83
C LEU A 277 -18.33 -4.44 14.37
N ALA A 278 -17.68 -5.20 13.49
CA ALA A 278 -17.00 -6.44 13.84
C ALA A 278 -15.82 -6.25 14.81
N HIS A 279 -15.25 -5.04 14.89
CA HIS A 279 -14.07 -4.74 15.70
C HIS A 279 -14.30 -3.66 16.76
N HIS A 280 -15.43 -2.96 16.74
CA HIS A 280 -15.75 -1.99 17.79
C HIS A 280 -15.83 -2.68 19.18
N PRO A 281 -15.29 -2.09 20.27
CA PRO A 281 -14.59 -0.79 20.36
C PRO A 281 -13.05 -0.89 20.31
N THR A 282 -12.47 -2.02 19.92
CA THR A 282 -11.01 -2.25 20.06
C THR A 282 -10.16 -1.51 19.03
N LEU A 283 -10.80 -0.92 18.01
CA LEU A 283 -10.13 -0.19 16.95
C LEU A 283 -9.43 1.07 17.50
N ARG A 284 -8.17 1.22 17.12
CA ARG A 284 -7.32 2.40 17.32
C ARG A 284 -7.03 3.12 16.01
N HIS A 285 -7.03 2.38 14.90
CA HIS A 285 -6.81 2.93 13.56
C HIS A 285 -7.76 2.34 12.53
N VAL A 286 -8.34 3.19 11.68
CA VAL A 286 -9.07 2.81 10.48
C VAL A 286 -8.45 3.53 9.30
N VAL A 287 -7.90 2.78 8.34
CA VAL A 287 -7.21 3.34 7.17
C VAL A 287 -8.01 3.02 5.92
N LEU A 288 -8.51 4.06 5.26
CA LEU A 288 -9.19 3.97 3.98
C LEU A 288 -8.17 4.02 2.84
N ILE A 289 -8.08 2.93 2.09
CA ILE A 289 -7.30 2.86 0.85
C ILE A 289 -8.27 2.95 -0.33
N CYS A 290 -8.09 3.95 -1.20
CA CYS A 290 -9.06 4.29 -2.23
C CYS A 290 -8.38 4.56 -3.57
N SER A 291 -9.06 4.24 -4.68
CA SER A 291 -8.61 4.61 -6.02
C SER A 291 -8.73 6.11 -6.27
N GLU A 292 -8.03 6.63 -7.30
CA GLU A 292 -8.09 8.06 -7.68
C GLU A 292 -9.54 8.58 -7.83
N GLN A 293 -10.48 7.72 -8.25
CA GLN A 293 -11.88 8.07 -8.45
C GLN A 293 -12.60 8.55 -7.17
N LEU A 294 -12.23 8.04 -5.99
CA LEU A 294 -12.83 8.46 -4.71
C LEU A 294 -12.27 9.79 -4.19
N HIS A 295 -11.12 10.23 -4.72
CA HIS A 295 -10.55 11.53 -4.39
C HIS A 295 -11.23 12.68 -5.15
N PHE A 296 -12.15 12.39 -6.08
CA PHE A 296 -12.99 13.39 -6.72
C PHE A 296 -14.32 13.57 -6.00
N SER A 297 -14.86 14.78 -6.09
CA SER A 297 -16.20 15.12 -5.60
C SER A 297 -17.15 15.23 -6.80
N GLN A 298 -18.35 14.64 -6.72
CA GLN A 298 -19.39 14.84 -7.75
C GLN A 298 -19.93 16.28 -7.75
N ASP A 299 -19.99 16.90 -6.57
CA ASP A 299 -20.59 18.23 -6.37
C ASP A 299 -19.53 19.34 -6.16
N GLY A 300 -18.24 19.01 -6.34
CA GLY A 300 -17.12 19.95 -6.16
C GLY A 300 -16.83 20.36 -4.70
N LYS A 301 -17.50 19.76 -3.72
CA LYS A 301 -17.37 20.08 -2.28
C LYS A 301 -16.37 19.16 -1.59
N THR A 302 -16.81 17.94 -1.27
CA THR A 302 -16.03 16.98 -0.48
C THR A 302 -15.76 15.72 -1.33
N PRO A 303 -14.51 15.25 -1.41
CA PRO A 303 -14.20 13.96 -2.02
C PRO A 303 -14.94 12.80 -1.33
N HIS A 304 -15.31 11.77 -2.08
CA HIS A 304 -16.01 10.60 -1.52
C HIS A 304 -15.18 9.88 -0.45
N ALA A 305 -13.86 9.86 -0.56
CA ALA A 305 -12.98 9.27 0.45
C ALA A 305 -13.07 10.00 1.80
N GLU A 306 -13.03 11.34 1.77
CA GLU A 306 -13.12 12.17 2.99
C GLU A 306 -14.51 12.10 3.60
N LEU A 307 -15.56 12.09 2.77
CA LEU A 307 -16.95 11.93 3.22
C LEU A 307 -17.16 10.57 3.91
N LEU A 308 -16.58 9.50 3.38
CA LEU A 308 -16.59 8.19 4.03
C LEU A 308 -15.80 8.21 5.33
N ALA A 309 -14.59 8.79 5.34
CA ALA A 309 -13.79 8.90 6.56
C ALA A 309 -14.56 9.64 7.68
N GLU A 310 -15.25 10.73 7.34
CA GLU A 310 -16.09 11.47 8.28
C GLU A 310 -17.27 10.63 8.79
N LEU A 311 -17.94 9.87 7.91
CA LEU A 311 -18.99 8.92 8.29
C LEU A 311 -18.46 7.86 9.25
N LEU A 312 -17.30 7.26 8.98
CA LEU A 312 -16.72 6.23 9.85
C LEU A 312 -16.28 6.83 11.19
N GLN A 313 -15.70 8.03 11.18
CA GLN A 313 -15.29 8.76 12.39
C GLN A 313 -16.48 9.15 13.28
N HIS A 314 -17.69 9.23 12.72
CA HIS A 314 -18.93 9.45 13.49
C HIS A 314 -19.28 8.25 14.40
N TYR A 315 -18.81 7.04 14.09
CA TYR A 315 -19.14 5.81 14.83
C TYR A 315 -18.04 5.27 15.74
N VAL A 316 -16.84 5.87 15.69
CA VAL A 316 -15.72 5.47 16.54
C VAL A 316 -15.33 6.64 17.44
N ASP A 317 -14.88 6.31 18.65
CA ASP A 317 -14.42 7.33 19.59
C ASP A 317 -13.18 8.06 19.05
N ARG A 318 -13.28 9.39 18.89
CA ARG A 318 -12.22 10.23 18.33
C ARG A 318 -10.98 10.28 19.23
N GLU A 319 -11.12 10.04 20.53
CA GLU A 319 -9.99 10.03 21.47
C GLU A 319 -9.17 8.74 21.36
N HIS A 320 -9.83 7.64 20.99
CA HIS A 320 -9.22 6.30 21.01
C HIS A 320 -8.96 5.73 19.61
N CYS A 321 -9.70 6.17 18.60
CA CYS A 321 -9.65 5.64 17.24
C CYS A 321 -9.54 6.75 16.19
N GLN A 322 -8.48 6.66 15.38
CA GLN A 322 -8.24 7.57 14.27
C GLN A 322 -8.68 6.96 12.94
N VAL A 323 -9.56 7.65 12.22
CA VAL A 323 -9.92 7.32 10.83
C VAL A 323 -9.12 8.20 9.88
N GLU A 324 -8.49 7.59 8.89
CA GLU A 324 -7.64 8.30 7.93
C GLU A 324 -7.85 7.82 6.50
N VAL A 325 -7.71 8.74 5.54
CA VAL A 325 -7.61 8.42 4.11
C VAL A 325 -6.14 8.30 3.72
N ALA A 326 -5.76 7.15 3.18
CA ALA A 326 -4.42 6.93 2.64
C ALA A 326 -4.20 7.84 1.42
N ARG A 327 -3.02 8.47 1.36
CA ARG A 327 -2.63 9.38 0.26
C ARG A 327 -2.01 8.66 -0.93
N GLY A 328 -1.82 7.34 -0.82
CA GLY A 328 -1.25 6.52 -1.89
C GLY A 328 -2.17 6.50 -3.12
N ARG A 329 -1.57 6.50 -4.32
CA ARG A 329 -2.35 6.37 -5.56
C ARG A 329 -2.60 4.89 -5.82
N LEU A 330 -3.86 4.50 -5.81
CA LEU A 330 -4.29 3.16 -6.19
C LEU A 330 -4.81 3.14 -7.63
N ASP A 331 -4.15 2.35 -8.46
CA ASP A 331 -4.72 1.90 -9.72
C ASP A 331 -5.71 0.77 -9.45
N LYS A 332 -6.99 1.02 -9.77
CA LYS A 332 -8.10 0.10 -9.49
C LYS A 332 -7.96 -1.26 -10.21
N ASP A 333 -7.26 -1.29 -11.34
CA ASP A 333 -7.13 -2.47 -12.19
C ASP A 333 -5.83 -3.27 -11.88
N SER A 334 -5.00 -2.78 -10.95
CA SER A 334 -3.68 -3.34 -10.65
C SER A 334 -3.62 -4.01 -9.28
N ILE A 335 -3.49 -5.34 -9.29
CA ILE A 335 -3.24 -6.15 -8.08
C ILE A 335 -1.98 -5.66 -7.34
N ALA A 336 -0.92 -5.35 -8.09
CA ALA A 336 0.35 -4.89 -7.52
C ALA A 336 0.21 -3.54 -6.80
N SER A 337 -0.67 -2.66 -7.30
CA SER A 337 -0.96 -1.38 -6.65
C SER A 337 -1.60 -1.59 -5.29
N TYR A 338 -2.64 -2.44 -5.20
CA TYR A 338 -3.29 -2.79 -3.93
C TYR A 338 -2.33 -3.49 -2.97
N TYR A 339 -1.58 -4.48 -3.45
CA TYR A 339 -0.59 -5.17 -2.63
C TYR A 339 0.41 -4.20 -2.00
N THR A 340 1.00 -3.31 -2.80
CA THR A 340 2.04 -2.38 -2.34
C THR A 340 1.48 -1.37 -1.35
N GLU A 341 0.27 -0.84 -1.59
CA GLU A 341 -0.37 0.11 -0.68
C GLU A 341 -0.76 -0.55 0.64
N ILE A 342 -1.33 -1.75 0.60
CA ILE A 342 -1.67 -2.50 1.82
C ILE A 342 -0.41 -2.82 2.63
N GLU A 343 0.66 -3.29 1.98
CA GLU A 343 1.95 -3.54 2.63
C GLU A 343 2.53 -2.26 3.26
N HIS A 344 2.44 -1.12 2.56
CA HIS A 344 2.86 0.17 3.10
C HIS A 344 2.07 0.54 4.36
N GLN A 345 0.74 0.40 4.35
CA GLN A 345 -0.09 0.71 5.52
C GLN A 345 0.14 -0.28 6.68
N ILE A 346 0.37 -1.56 6.41
CA ILE A 346 0.76 -2.54 7.45
C ILE A 346 2.05 -2.10 8.14
N ASN A 347 3.10 -1.79 7.38
CA ASN A 347 4.39 -1.34 7.94
C ASN A 347 4.23 -0.05 8.76
N ARG A 348 3.39 0.89 8.29
CA ARG A 348 3.08 2.12 9.01
C ARG A 348 2.37 1.84 10.34
N LEU A 349 1.38 0.97 10.36
CA LEU A 349 0.66 0.57 11.57
C LEU A 349 1.58 -0.16 12.57
N GLN A 350 2.51 -0.99 12.07
CA GLN A 350 3.54 -1.61 12.90
C GLN A 350 4.47 -0.58 13.54
N ALA A 351 4.86 0.47 12.80
CA ALA A 351 5.65 1.57 13.35
C ALA A 351 4.92 2.35 14.46
N LEU A 352 3.58 2.31 14.47
CA LEU A 352 2.72 2.85 15.53
C LEU A 352 2.48 1.85 16.69
N GLY A 353 3.13 0.69 16.65
CA GLY A 353 3.07 -0.33 17.71
C GLY A 353 1.93 -1.35 17.55
N ILE A 354 1.24 -1.40 16.41
CA ILE A 354 0.19 -2.39 16.14
C ILE A 354 0.82 -3.69 15.61
N SER A 355 0.54 -4.82 16.28
CA SER A 355 0.99 -6.14 15.83
C SER A 355 0.28 -6.56 14.53
N GLU A 356 0.95 -7.29 13.63
CA GLU A 356 0.35 -7.77 12.37
C GLU A 356 -0.94 -8.55 12.60
N ARG A 357 -1.00 -9.36 13.67
CA ARG A 357 -2.19 -10.16 14.04
C ARG A 357 -3.34 -9.31 14.57
N ALA A 358 -3.09 -8.04 14.91
CA ALA A 358 -4.11 -7.09 15.32
C ALA A 358 -4.55 -6.19 14.14
N ILE A 359 -4.09 -6.46 12.92
CA ILE A 359 -4.49 -5.76 11.70
C ILE A 359 -5.46 -6.63 10.90
N CYS A 360 -6.64 -6.09 10.59
CA CYS A 360 -7.59 -6.68 9.66
C CYS A 360 -7.63 -5.90 8.35
N ILE A 361 -7.69 -6.60 7.23
CA ILE A 361 -7.93 -6.03 5.89
C ILE A 361 -9.35 -6.40 5.49
N ASP A 362 -10.21 -5.40 5.24
CA ASP A 362 -11.55 -5.60 4.70
C ASP A 362 -11.56 -5.34 3.19
N ASN A 363 -11.90 -6.38 2.44
CA ASN A 363 -12.01 -6.33 0.98
C ASN A 363 -13.46 -6.38 0.49
N THR A 364 -14.44 -6.10 1.35
CA THR A 364 -15.87 -6.23 1.04
C THR A 364 -16.31 -5.31 -0.10
N ALA A 365 -15.77 -4.09 -0.15
CA ALA A 365 -16.14 -3.08 -1.15
C ALA A 365 -15.13 -2.99 -2.32
N GLY A 366 -14.19 -3.93 -2.40
CA GLY A 366 -13.12 -3.95 -3.40
C GLY A 366 -13.48 -4.70 -4.68
N GLN A 367 -12.88 -4.29 -5.80
CA GLN A 367 -12.90 -5.07 -7.04
C GLN A 367 -11.98 -6.30 -6.91
N VAL A 368 -12.04 -7.22 -7.89
CA VAL A 368 -11.17 -8.43 -7.91
C VAL A 368 -9.69 -8.12 -7.66
N PRO A 369 -9.09 -7.05 -8.24
CA PRO A 369 -7.70 -6.70 -7.95
C PRO A 369 -7.43 -6.34 -6.49
N ALA A 370 -8.38 -5.66 -5.83
CA ALA A 370 -8.28 -5.30 -4.42
C ALA A 370 -8.28 -6.55 -3.54
N SER A 371 -9.19 -7.48 -3.81
CA SER A 371 -9.28 -8.75 -3.08
C SER A 371 -8.02 -9.59 -3.25
N MET A 372 -7.48 -9.68 -4.47
CA MET A 372 -6.23 -10.39 -4.73
C MET A 372 -5.03 -9.72 -4.06
N GLY A 373 -4.94 -8.38 -4.11
CA GLY A 373 -3.88 -7.62 -3.44
C GLY A 373 -3.90 -7.83 -1.92
N ALA A 374 -5.10 -7.80 -1.31
CA ALA A 374 -5.30 -8.08 0.11
C ALA A 374 -4.90 -9.52 0.48
N CYS A 375 -5.29 -10.52 -0.33
CA CYS A 375 -4.90 -11.90 -0.12
C CYS A 375 -3.37 -12.08 -0.18
N LEU A 376 -2.70 -11.48 -1.17
CA LEU A 376 -1.24 -11.53 -1.30
C LEU A 376 -0.53 -10.85 -0.11
N ALA A 377 -1.01 -9.67 0.30
CA ALA A 377 -0.48 -8.97 1.46
C ALA A 377 -0.64 -9.80 2.75
N THR A 378 -1.79 -10.47 2.90
CA THR A 378 -2.07 -11.36 4.03
C THR A 378 -1.19 -12.61 3.98
N LEU A 379 -0.92 -13.17 2.80
CA LEU A 379 0.02 -14.29 2.67
C LEU A 379 1.45 -13.89 3.04
N HIS A 380 1.84 -12.63 2.85
CA HIS A 380 3.19 -12.15 3.19
C HIS A 380 3.35 -11.72 4.66
N ASN A 381 2.25 -11.43 5.35
CA ASN A 381 2.22 -10.99 6.75
C ASN A 381 1.38 -11.96 7.61
N GLN A 382 1.14 -11.64 8.88
CA GLN A 382 0.25 -12.40 9.78
C GLN A 382 -1.09 -11.69 10.05
N CYS A 383 -1.54 -10.86 9.12
CA CYS A 383 -2.80 -10.13 9.21
C CYS A 383 -4.02 -11.03 9.06
N HIS A 384 -5.18 -10.48 9.40
CA HIS A 384 -6.49 -11.08 9.11
C HIS A 384 -7.09 -10.43 7.88
N ILE A 385 -7.86 -11.20 7.12
CA ILE A 385 -8.70 -10.67 6.05
C ILE A 385 -10.15 -11.03 6.33
N GLN A 386 -11.04 -10.07 6.15
CA GLN A 386 -12.47 -10.26 6.31
C GLN A 386 -13.23 -9.79 5.06
N TYR A 387 -14.38 -10.42 4.85
CA TYR A 387 -15.28 -10.15 3.74
C TYR A 387 -16.72 -10.35 4.21
N PHE A 388 -17.63 -9.42 3.92
CA PHE A 388 -19.06 -9.62 4.15
C PHE A 388 -19.77 -9.95 2.84
N ASN A 389 -20.55 -11.04 2.82
CA ASN A 389 -21.39 -11.31 1.67
C ASN A 389 -22.59 -10.33 1.59
N ASN A 390 -23.37 -10.41 0.51
CA ASN A 390 -24.55 -9.57 0.31
C ASN A 390 -25.63 -9.75 1.41
N GLN A 391 -25.60 -10.86 2.14
CA GLN A 391 -26.49 -11.14 3.26
C GLN A 391 -25.94 -10.61 4.60
N GLY A 392 -24.76 -10.00 4.61
CA GLY A 392 -24.11 -9.49 5.83
C GLY A 392 -23.40 -10.56 6.66
N VAL A 393 -23.23 -11.78 6.13
CA VAL A 393 -22.48 -12.86 6.79
C VAL A 393 -20.99 -12.68 6.52
N THR A 394 -20.21 -12.61 7.60
CA THR A 394 -18.75 -12.46 7.54
C THR A 394 -18.05 -13.76 7.16
N GLN A 395 -17.03 -13.64 6.32
CA GLN A 395 -16.07 -14.68 6.01
C GLN A 395 -14.67 -14.17 6.37
N ASN A 396 -13.97 -14.93 7.20
CA ASN A 396 -12.68 -14.53 7.73
C ASN A 396 -11.63 -15.52 7.27
N TYR A 397 -10.43 -15.01 6.97
CA TYR A 397 -9.30 -15.83 6.64
C TYR A 397 -8.06 -15.34 7.37
N GLN A 398 -7.19 -16.30 7.70
CA GLN A 398 -5.89 -16.04 8.29
C GLN A 398 -4.85 -16.90 7.61
N VAL A 399 -3.59 -16.45 7.65
CA VAL A 399 -2.50 -17.28 7.15
C VAL A 399 -2.28 -18.48 8.07
N THR A 400 -2.26 -19.67 7.49
CA THR A 400 -1.78 -20.89 8.13
C THR A 400 -0.67 -21.49 7.30
N PHE A 401 0.11 -22.38 7.91
CA PHE A 401 1.13 -23.13 7.19
C PHE A 401 0.57 -24.52 6.91
N LYS A 402 0.34 -24.81 5.63
CA LYS A 402 -0.02 -26.16 5.20
C LYS A 402 1.23 -26.88 4.73
N GLN A 403 1.44 -28.08 5.24
CA GLN A 403 2.42 -29.01 4.66
C GLN A 403 1.74 -29.65 3.46
N ILE A 404 2.36 -29.55 2.28
CA ILE A 404 1.93 -30.33 1.12
C ILE A 404 2.53 -31.71 1.34
N ASP A 405 1.68 -32.67 1.72
CA ASP A 405 2.05 -34.07 1.65
C ASP A 405 2.05 -34.44 0.15
N ALA A 406 3.21 -34.85 -0.35
CA ALA A 406 3.41 -35.26 -1.74
C ALA A 406 2.82 -36.64 -2.02
#